data_AF-A0A1G2Z9H1-F1
#
_entry.id   AF-A0A1G2Z9H1-F1
#
_cell.length_a   1.000
_cell.length_b   1.000
_cell.length_c   1.000
_cell.angle_alpha   90.00
_cell.angle_beta   90.00
_cell.angle_gamma   90.00
#
_symmetry.space_group_name_H-M   'P 1'
#
loop_
_entity.id
_entity.type
_entity.pdbx_description
1 polymer ?
#
loop_
_entity_poly.entity_id
_entity_poly.type
_entity_poly.pdbx_seq_one_letter_code
_entity_poly.pdbx_strand_id
1 'polypeptide(L)'
;MIKSAAEEYRKVIGGYHGDLVETYRMEDAEYALVAMGSIASEARVAVDELRSKGYRCGVVRVRSYRPFPIEELRELLAKLRAVMIIDRGVSFGLEGALYSEVKAVIYGRSSAQVYNLVTGLGGRDVTYEMLVENTEAAIKGKLEQESIWPSIRMNPHHQVSKRGLEEYWKKEGIR
;
A
#
# COMPACT_ATOMS: atom_id res chain seq x y z
N MET A 1 4.50 -24.85 7.36
CA MET A 1 5.07 -24.42 8.64
C MET A 1 4.40 -23.18 9.21
N ILE A 2 4.33 -22.04 8.49
CA ILE A 2 3.71 -20.81 9.04
C ILE A 2 2.21 -21.00 9.34
N LYS A 3 1.43 -21.57 8.40
CA LYS A 3 0.00 -21.82 8.60
C LYS A 3 -0.30 -22.73 9.80
N SER A 4 0.45 -23.83 9.92
CA SER A 4 0.31 -24.77 11.03
C SER A 4 0.68 -24.12 12.37
N ALA A 5 1.74 -23.31 12.41
CA ALA A 5 2.14 -22.58 13.62
C ALA A 5 1.10 -21.53 14.03
N ALA A 6 0.48 -20.83 13.06
CA ALA A 6 -0.59 -19.87 13.33
C ALA A 6 -1.82 -20.55 13.94
N GLU A 7 -2.18 -21.74 13.46
CA GLU A 7 -3.30 -22.53 13.99
C GLU A 7 -3.00 -23.11 15.38
N GLU A 8 -1.77 -23.57 15.61
CA GLU A 8 -1.32 -24.01 16.95
C GLU A 8 -1.37 -22.85 17.95
N TYR A 9 -0.84 -21.69 17.55
CA TYR A 9 -0.89 -20.48 18.37
C TYR A 9 -2.33 -20.10 18.72
N ARG A 10 -3.25 -20.16 17.75
CA ARG A 10 -4.68 -19.90 17.96
C ARG A 10 -5.28 -20.85 19.00
N LYS A 11 -4.93 -22.14 18.97
CA LYS A 11 -5.45 -23.12 19.93
C LYS A 11 -4.96 -22.89 21.35
N VAL A 12 -3.71 -22.45 21.50
CA VAL A 12 -3.09 -22.24 22.82
C VAL A 12 -3.48 -20.89 23.42
N ILE A 13 -3.50 -19.83 22.62
CA ILE A 13 -3.66 -18.44 23.09
C ILE A 13 -5.09 -17.90 22.86
N GLY A 14 -5.85 -18.46 21.92
CA GLY A 14 -7.23 -18.07 21.60
C GLY A 14 -7.38 -16.98 20.53
N GLY A 15 -6.31 -16.25 20.20
CA GLY A 15 -6.30 -15.21 19.16
C GLY A 15 -5.91 -15.74 17.77
N TYR A 16 -6.56 -15.25 16.72
CA TYR A 16 -6.15 -15.48 15.33
C TYR A 16 -5.97 -14.15 14.60
N HIS A 17 -4.74 -13.88 14.18
CA HIS A 17 -4.36 -12.66 13.47
C HIS A 17 -4.00 -12.96 12.02
N GLY A 18 -4.54 -14.04 11.44
CA GLY A 18 -4.15 -14.55 10.11
C GLY A 18 -2.93 -15.47 10.15
N ASP A 19 -2.53 -15.97 8.98
CA ASP A 19 -1.33 -16.78 8.78
C ASP A 19 -0.26 -16.03 7.97
N LEU A 20 -0.18 -16.26 6.66
CA LEU A 20 0.64 -15.51 5.73
C LEU A 20 0.04 -14.14 5.42
N VAL A 21 -1.28 -14.04 5.47
CA VAL A 21 -2.05 -12.80 5.32
C VAL A 21 -3.07 -12.66 6.46
N GLU A 22 -3.49 -11.42 6.71
CA GLU A 22 -4.57 -11.08 7.61
C GLU A 22 -5.54 -10.15 6.89
N THR A 23 -6.82 -10.47 6.89
CA THR A 23 -7.85 -9.69 6.17
C THR A 23 -8.72 -8.90 7.14
N TYR A 24 -9.33 -7.83 6.62
CA TYR A 24 -10.36 -7.06 7.32
C TYR A 24 -11.42 -6.62 6.32
N ARG A 25 -12.69 -6.98 6.54
CA ARG A 25 -13.85 -6.62 5.69
C ARG A 25 -13.68 -6.95 4.21
N MET A 26 -13.19 -8.15 3.91
CA MET A 26 -12.92 -8.62 2.53
C MET A 26 -14.07 -9.44 1.94
N GLU A 27 -15.06 -9.82 2.74
CA GLU A 27 -16.13 -10.76 2.37
C GLU A 27 -17.00 -10.25 1.21
N ASP A 28 -17.22 -8.94 1.15
CA ASP A 28 -18.01 -8.26 0.11
C ASP A 28 -17.21 -7.18 -0.64
N ALA A 29 -15.89 -7.17 -0.48
CA ALA A 29 -15.04 -6.11 -1.00
C ALA A 29 -14.96 -6.12 -2.53
N GLU A 30 -15.07 -4.94 -3.12
CA GLU A 30 -14.76 -4.67 -4.54
C GLU A 30 -13.40 -4.00 -4.69
N TYR A 31 -12.87 -3.43 -3.61
CA TYR A 31 -11.59 -2.73 -3.56
C TYR A 31 -10.80 -3.18 -2.33
N ALA A 32 -9.47 -3.16 -2.41
CA ALA A 32 -8.64 -3.47 -1.25
C ALA A 32 -7.46 -2.53 -1.08
N LEU A 33 -7.14 -2.22 0.18
CA LEU A 33 -5.84 -1.68 0.57
C LEU A 33 -4.94 -2.86 0.97
N VAL A 34 -3.78 -2.98 0.34
CA VAL A 34 -2.80 -4.03 0.67
C VAL A 34 -1.57 -3.38 1.28
N ALA A 35 -1.15 -3.88 2.43
CA ALA A 35 -0.07 -3.27 3.21
C ALA A 35 0.74 -4.30 3.98
N MET A 36 1.94 -3.90 4.42
CA MET A 36 2.78 -4.68 5.33
C MET A 36 3.13 -3.87 6.59
N GLY A 37 3.22 -4.55 7.74
CA GLY A 37 3.62 -3.92 8.99
C GLY A 37 2.52 -3.06 9.63
N SER A 38 2.91 -2.04 10.40
CA SER A 38 1.98 -1.24 11.22
C SER A 38 1.00 -0.39 10.41
N ILE A 39 1.36 -0.01 9.18
CA ILE A 39 0.50 0.83 8.32
C ILE A 39 -0.81 0.12 7.93
N ALA A 40 -0.85 -1.21 8.04
CA ALA A 40 -2.08 -1.96 7.86
C ALA A 40 -3.14 -1.64 8.94
N SER A 41 -2.74 -1.17 10.13
CA SER A 41 -3.68 -0.71 11.15
C SER A 41 -4.34 0.61 10.73
N GLU A 42 -3.57 1.57 10.21
CA GLU A 42 -4.13 2.80 9.62
C GLU A 42 -5.04 2.49 8.43
N ALA A 43 -4.67 1.51 7.61
CA ALA A 43 -5.50 1.06 6.50
C ALA A 43 -6.88 0.54 6.95
N ARG A 44 -7.02 -0.04 8.16
CA ARG A 44 -8.33 -0.45 8.71
C ARG A 44 -9.22 0.74 8.99
N VAL A 45 -8.67 1.78 9.61
CA VAL A 45 -9.39 3.04 9.87
C VAL A 45 -9.80 3.69 8.56
N ALA A 46 -8.90 3.72 7.58
CA ALA A 46 -9.19 4.22 6.23
C ALA A 46 -10.30 3.42 5.54
N VAL A 47 -10.30 2.08 5.68
CA VAL A 47 -11.36 1.23 5.14
C VAL A 47 -12.70 1.48 5.82
N ASP A 48 -12.74 1.66 7.13
CA ASP A 48 -13.99 1.99 7.83
C ASP A 48 -14.58 3.32 7.31
N GLU A 49 -13.75 4.32 7.06
CA GLU A 49 -14.17 5.60 6.47
C GLU A 49 -14.58 5.47 5.00
N LEU A 50 -13.86 4.70 4.19
CA LEU A 50 -14.25 4.44 2.80
C LEU A 50 -15.60 3.72 2.72
N ARG A 51 -15.86 2.78 3.64
CA ARG A 51 -17.14 2.09 3.75
C ARG A 51 -18.26 3.00 4.23
N SER A 52 -17.99 3.95 5.14
CA SER A 52 -18.97 4.97 5.56
C SER A 52 -19.44 5.82 4.35
N LYS A 53 -18.55 6.03 3.38
CA LYS A 53 -18.82 6.70 2.09
C LYS A 53 -19.44 5.81 1.01
N GLY A 54 -19.72 4.53 1.31
CA GLY A 54 -20.35 3.59 0.39
C GLY A 54 -19.41 2.78 -0.52
N TYR A 55 -18.08 2.89 -0.33
CA TYR A 55 -17.13 2.04 -1.05
C TYR A 55 -16.95 0.70 -0.34
N ARG A 56 -17.21 -0.41 -1.04
CA ARG A 56 -16.96 -1.77 -0.50
C ARG A 56 -15.47 -2.08 -0.49
N CYS A 57 -14.75 -1.49 0.45
CA CYS A 57 -13.32 -1.68 0.64
C CYS A 57 -13.02 -2.72 1.73
N GLY A 58 -11.91 -3.41 1.58
CA GLY A 58 -11.30 -4.26 2.61
C GLY A 58 -9.80 -4.02 2.74
N VAL A 59 -9.16 -4.65 3.73
CA VAL A 59 -7.70 -4.65 3.91
C VAL A 59 -7.16 -6.06 3.74
N VAL A 60 -6.01 -6.17 3.06
CA VAL A 60 -5.17 -7.37 3.08
C VAL A 60 -3.80 -6.99 3.65
N ARG A 61 -3.52 -7.39 4.88
CA ARG A 61 -2.21 -7.23 5.50
C ARG A 61 -1.35 -8.44 5.16
N VAL A 62 -0.26 -8.21 4.44
CA VAL A 62 0.78 -9.23 4.25
C VAL A 62 1.57 -9.37 5.55
N ARG A 63 1.54 -10.59 6.14
CA ARG A 63 2.24 -10.90 7.39
C ARG A 63 3.57 -11.61 7.15
N SER A 64 3.65 -12.42 6.11
CA SER A 64 4.88 -13.07 5.66
C SER A 64 5.26 -12.53 4.29
N TYR A 65 6.38 -11.82 4.18
CA TYR A 65 6.91 -11.42 2.88
C TYR A 65 7.70 -12.55 2.21
N ARG A 66 8.30 -13.45 3.00
CA ARG A 66 9.05 -14.62 2.54
C ARG A 66 8.78 -15.81 3.48
N PRO A 67 8.18 -16.91 2.98
CA PRO A 67 7.64 -17.07 1.63
C PRO A 67 6.51 -16.07 1.34
N PHE A 68 6.41 -15.62 0.09
CA PHE A 68 5.38 -14.66 -0.34
C PHE A 68 4.03 -15.38 -0.53
N PRO A 69 2.89 -14.80 -0.09
CA PRO A 69 1.57 -15.47 -0.08
C PRO A 69 0.88 -15.43 -1.45
N ILE A 70 1.45 -16.12 -2.42
CA ILE A 70 0.98 -16.08 -3.81
C ILE A 70 -0.46 -16.58 -3.94
N GLU A 71 -0.78 -17.73 -3.34
CA GLU A 71 -2.09 -18.36 -3.52
C GLU A 71 -3.19 -17.60 -2.77
N GLU A 72 -2.91 -17.12 -1.57
CA GLU A 72 -3.85 -16.32 -0.77
C GLU A 72 -4.15 -14.99 -1.48
N LEU A 73 -3.12 -14.32 -1.99
CA LEU A 73 -3.31 -13.07 -2.73
C LEU A 73 -4.04 -13.28 -4.05
N ARG A 74 -3.79 -14.39 -4.77
CA ARG A 74 -4.56 -14.70 -6.00
C ARG A 74 -6.04 -14.83 -5.70
N GLU A 75 -6.40 -15.58 -4.68
CA GLU A 75 -7.80 -15.80 -4.31
C GLU A 75 -8.47 -14.48 -3.88
N LEU A 76 -7.83 -13.73 -2.99
CA LEU A 76 -8.38 -12.49 -2.44
C LEU A 76 -8.52 -11.38 -3.50
N LEU A 77 -7.59 -11.30 -4.47
CA LEU A 77 -7.54 -10.20 -5.43
C LEU A 77 -8.22 -10.53 -6.78
N ALA A 78 -8.64 -11.77 -7.00
CA ALA A 78 -9.21 -12.21 -8.29
C ALA A 78 -10.49 -11.46 -8.70
N LYS A 79 -11.32 -11.04 -7.73
CA LYS A 79 -12.64 -10.43 -7.98
C LYS A 79 -12.67 -8.92 -7.73
N LEU A 80 -11.55 -8.33 -7.32
CA LEU A 80 -11.48 -6.91 -7.03
C LEU A 80 -11.45 -6.09 -8.33
N ARG A 81 -11.99 -4.88 -8.27
CA ARG A 81 -11.95 -3.91 -9.36
C ARG A 81 -10.68 -3.07 -9.31
N ALA A 82 -10.25 -2.69 -8.12
CA ALA A 82 -8.97 -2.00 -7.92
C ALA A 82 -8.32 -2.35 -6.58
N VAL A 83 -7.01 -2.22 -6.51
CA VAL A 83 -6.18 -2.53 -5.35
C VAL A 83 -5.18 -1.40 -5.13
N MET A 84 -5.17 -0.82 -3.93
CA MET A 84 -4.21 0.19 -3.51
C MET A 84 -3.12 -0.46 -2.64
N ILE A 85 -1.89 -0.51 -3.14
CA ILE A 85 -0.74 -1.05 -2.42
C ILE A 85 -0.01 0.06 -1.68
N ILE A 86 0.10 -0.06 -0.36
CA ILE A 86 0.79 0.91 0.48
C ILE A 86 2.22 0.41 0.73
N ASP A 87 3.18 1.06 0.09
CA ASP A 87 4.60 0.79 0.28
C ASP A 87 5.25 1.90 1.12
N ARG A 88 5.95 1.51 2.19
CA ARG A 88 6.80 2.41 2.98
C ARG A 88 8.28 2.32 2.65
N GLY A 89 8.57 1.87 1.43
CA GLY A 89 9.90 1.72 0.87
C GLY A 89 9.79 1.69 -0.64
N VAL A 90 10.89 1.92 -1.32
CA VAL A 90 10.93 1.94 -2.78
C VAL A 90 12.21 1.31 -3.30
N SER A 91 12.08 0.59 -4.40
CA SER A 91 13.21 0.20 -5.23
C SER A 91 13.51 1.35 -6.20
N PHE A 92 14.62 2.07 -6.00
CA PHE A 92 15.01 3.17 -6.87
C PHE A 92 15.10 2.72 -8.34
N GLY A 93 14.48 3.49 -9.24
CA GLY A 93 14.37 3.15 -10.65
C GLY A 93 13.20 2.24 -11.01
N LEU A 94 12.39 1.83 -10.02
CA LEU A 94 11.19 1.04 -10.21
C LEU A 94 10.05 1.61 -9.35
N GLU A 95 9.54 0.82 -8.41
CA GLU A 95 8.34 1.10 -7.62
C GLU A 95 8.43 0.43 -6.24
N GLY A 96 7.35 0.46 -5.46
CA GLY A 96 7.27 -0.25 -4.20
C GLY A 96 7.43 -1.77 -4.33
N ALA A 97 8.14 -2.40 -3.39
CA ALA A 97 8.46 -3.82 -3.47
C ALA A 97 7.20 -4.70 -3.36
N LEU A 98 6.26 -4.33 -2.48
CA LEU A 98 5.00 -5.07 -2.36
C LEU A 98 4.17 -4.92 -3.63
N TYR A 99 4.16 -3.73 -4.23
CA TYR A 99 3.46 -3.47 -5.48
C TYR A 99 3.94 -4.35 -6.64
N SER A 100 5.27 -4.45 -6.84
CA SER A 100 5.84 -5.30 -7.89
C SER A 100 5.44 -6.77 -7.73
N GLU A 101 5.51 -7.30 -6.51
CA GLU A 101 5.14 -8.69 -6.23
C GLU A 101 3.64 -8.94 -6.43
N VAL A 102 2.78 -8.02 -5.96
CA VAL A 102 1.32 -8.15 -6.14
C VAL A 102 0.94 -8.10 -7.63
N LYS A 103 1.54 -7.20 -8.42
CA LYS A 103 1.36 -7.19 -9.87
C LYS A 103 1.73 -8.53 -10.50
N ALA A 104 2.88 -9.08 -10.14
CA ALA A 104 3.31 -10.39 -10.64
C ALA A 104 2.34 -11.52 -10.24
N VAL A 105 1.78 -11.48 -9.03
CA VAL A 105 0.82 -12.47 -8.53
C VAL A 105 -0.47 -12.47 -9.35
N ILE A 106 -0.99 -11.29 -9.71
CA ILE A 106 -2.27 -11.16 -10.39
C ILE A 106 -2.16 -11.09 -11.92
N TYR A 107 -0.95 -10.97 -12.47
CA TYR A 107 -0.70 -10.87 -13.91
C TYR A 107 -1.35 -12.05 -14.67
N GLY A 108 -2.19 -11.72 -15.66
CA GLY A 108 -2.94 -12.70 -16.45
C GLY A 108 -4.01 -13.49 -15.68
N ARG A 109 -4.32 -13.11 -14.42
CA ARG A 109 -5.28 -13.80 -13.54
C ARG A 109 -6.39 -12.91 -13.00
N SER A 110 -6.15 -11.61 -12.89
CA SER A 110 -7.14 -10.61 -12.48
C SER A 110 -7.10 -9.42 -13.44
N SER A 111 -8.24 -8.77 -13.64
CA SER A 111 -8.35 -7.49 -14.34
C SER A 111 -8.33 -6.29 -13.38
N ALA A 112 -8.11 -6.53 -12.08
CA ALA A 112 -8.03 -5.48 -11.08
C ALA A 112 -6.96 -4.44 -11.44
N GLN A 113 -7.32 -3.17 -11.40
CA GLN A 113 -6.35 -2.08 -11.51
C GLN A 113 -5.52 -2.04 -10.23
N VAL A 114 -4.19 -1.97 -10.34
CA VAL A 114 -3.31 -1.94 -9.17
C VAL A 114 -2.62 -0.60 -9.13
N TYR A 115 -2.69 0.05 -7.98
CA TYR A 115 -2.05 1.32 -7.69
C TYR A 115 -1.05 1.16 -6.57
N ASN A 116 -0.05 2.03 -6.53
CA ASN A 116 0.97 2.06 -5.51
C ASN A 116 1.02 3.43 -4.84
N LEU A 117 0.79 3.45 -3.55
CA LEU A 117 0.99 4.62 -2.70
C LEU A 117 2.31 4.46 -1.95
N VAL A 118 3.34 5.16 -2.44
CA VAL A 118 4.65 5.23 -1.76
C VAL A 118 4.60 6.37 -0.75
N THR A 119 4.68 6.02 0.54
CA THR A 119 4.50 7.00 1.62
C THR A 119 5.29 6.64 2.87
N GLY A 120 5.37 7.54 3.85
CA GLY A 120 6.08 7.30 5.11
C GLY A 120 7.60 7.13 4.97
N LEU A 121 8.18 7.52 3.82
CA LEU A 121 9.63 7.45 3.62
C LEU A 121 10.36 8.33 4.63
N GLY A 122 11.43 7.78 5.20
CA GLY A 122 12.20 8.45 6.25
C GLY A 122 11.48 8.52 7.60
N GLY A 123 10.46 7.68 7.83
CA GLY A 123 9.71 7.66 9.09
C GLY A 123 8.70 8.80 9.22
N ARG A 124 8.35 9.46 8.10
CA ARG A 124 7.26 10.44 8.09
C ARG A 124 5.95 9.80 8.48
N ASP A 125 5.12 10.59 9.13
CA ASP A 125 3.80 10.16 9.53
C ASP A 125 2.89 9.92 8.32
N VAL A 126 1.98 8.97 8.46
CA VAL A 126 1.02 8.58 7.42
C VAL A 126 -0.34 8.44 8.08
N THR A 127 -1.26 9.35 7.75
CA THR A 127 -2.59 9.37 8.34
C THR A 127 -3.58 8.55 7.52
N TYR A 128 -4.64 8.05 8.16
CA TYR A 128 -5.71 7.35 7.45
C TYR A 128 -6.40 8.24 6.40
N GLU A 129 -6.50 9.55 6.61
CA GLU A 129 -7.10 10.48 5.64
C GLU A 129 -6.33 10.48 4.31
N MET A 130 -4.99 10.41 4.36
CA MET A 130 -4.16 10.27 3.16
C MET A 130 -4.49 8.97 2.42
N LEU A 131 -4.68 7.87 3.15
CA LEU A 131 -5.03 6.58 2.55
C LEU A 131 -6.43 6.64 1.91
N VAL A 132 -7.40 7.27 2.60
CA VAL A 132 -8.77 7.48 2.10
C VAL A 132 -8.75 8.30 0.82
N GLU A 133 -8.12 9.47 0.81
CA GLU A 133 -8.08 10.39 -0.33
C GLU A 133 -7.52 9.70 -1.58
N ASN A 134 -6.36 9.05 -1.44
CA ASN A 134 -5.67 8.43 -2.57
C ASN A 134 -6.37 7.16 -3.05
N THR A 135 -6.97 6.37 -2.14
CA THR A 135 -7.76 5.20 -2.53
C THR A 135 -9.05 5.62 -3.23
N GLU A 136 -9.74 6.66 -2.73
CA GLU A 136 -10.95 7.19 -3.35
C GLU A 136 -10.66 7.76 -4.75
N ALA A 137 -9.53 8.46 -4.92
CA ALA A 137 -9.06 8.92 -6.22
C ALA A 137 -8.79 7.76 -7.19
N ALA A 138 -8.16 6.69 -6.72
CA ALA A 138 -7.92 5.47 -7.52
C ALA A 138 -9.24 4.81 -7.95
N ILE A 139 -10.18 4.62 -7.01
CA ILE A 139 -11.50 4.02 -7.27
C ILE A 139 -12.28 4.83 -8.34
N LYS A 140 -12.13 6.15 -8.32
CA LYS A 140 -12.78 7.07 -9.27
C LYS A 140 -12.04 7.20 -10.61
N GLY A 141 -10.91 6.50 -10.80
CA GLY A 141 -10.08 6.61 -11.99
C GLY A 141 -9.45 8.01 -12.17
N LYS A 142 -9.20 8.72 -11.07
CA LYS A 142 -8.65 10.09 -11.07
C LYS A 142 -7.13 10.15 -10.90
N LEU A 143 -6.46 9.00 -10.75
CA LEU A 143 -5.00 8.95 -10.68
C LEU A 143 -4.40 8.91 -12.09
N GLU A 144 -3.52 9.85 -12.39
CA GLU A 144 -2.81 9.93 -13.67
C GLU A 144 -1.74 8.84 -13.82
N GLN A 145 -1.15 8.42 -12.69
CA GLN A 145 -0.08 7.43 -12.62
C GLN A 145 -0.47 6.31 -11.67
N GLU A 146 -0.03 5.09 -11.98
CA GLU A 146 -0.27 3.93 -11.12
C GLU A 146 0.49 4.04 -9.79
N SER A 147 1.71 4.60 -9.80
CA SER A 147 2.51 4.84 -8.59
C SER A 147 2.53 6.33 -8.23
N ILE A 148 2.11 6.65 -7.01
CA ILE A 148 1.95 8.01 -6.49
C ILE A 148 2.66 8.19 -5.14
N TRP A 149 3.22 9.38 -4.95
CA TRP A 149 4.16 9.69 -3.87
C TRP A 149 3.79 11.00 -3.17
N PRO A 150 2.58 11.12 -2.59
CA PRO A 150 2.02 12.40 -2.15
C PRO A 150 2.82 13.05 -1.01
N SER A 151 3.53 12.24 -0.20
CA SER A 151 4.36 12.73 0.90
C SER A 151 5.72 13.28 0.46
N ILE A 152 6.11 13.06 -0.80
CA ILE A 152 7.36 13.57 -1.36
C ILE A 152 7.05 14.76 -2.24
N ARG A 153 7.42 15.95 -1.76
CA ARG A 153 7.55 17.11 -2.64
C ARG A 153 8.75 16.86 -3.56
N MET A 154 8.47 16.48 -4.81
CA MET A 154 9.47 16.59 -5.87
C MET A 154 9.77 18.07 -6.06
N ASN A 155 10.73 18.58 -5.31
CA ASN A 155 11.30 19.87 -5.60
C ASN A 155 12.01 19.78 -6.96
N PRO A 156 11.74 20.67 -7.95
CA PRO A 156 12.52 20.73 -9.19
C PRO A 156 14.04 20.82 -8.94
N HIS A 157 14.47 21.19 -7.74
CA HIS A 157 15.87 21.26 -7.33
C HIS A 157 16.53 19.90 -6.99
N HIS A 158 15.81 18.77 -6.92
CA HIS A 158 16.42 17.46 -6.65
C HIS A 158 17.27 16.92 -7.83
N GLN A 159 17.27 17.60 -8.98
CA GLN A 159 18.20 17.30 -10.08
C GLN A 159 19.48 18.15 -10.03
N VAL A 160 19.60 19.08 -9.09
CA VAL A 160 20.73 19.99 -9.06
C VAL A 160 21.73 19.51 -8.02
N SER A 161 22.95 19.19 -8.50
CA SER A 161 24.09 18.89 -7.65
C SER A 161 24.26 19.96 -6.55
N LYS A 162 24.95 19.63 -5.45
CA LYS A 162 25.25 20.59 -4.36
C LYS A 162 25.69 21.97 -4.87
N ARG A 163 26.48 21.98 -5.94
CA ARG A 163 26.94 23.21 -6.63
C ARG A 163 25.81 24.07 -7.18
N GLY A 164 24.78 23.49 -7.79
CA GLY A 164 23.68 24.30 -8.33
C GLY A 164 22.59 24.63 -7.30
N LEU A 165 22.54 23.94 -6.15
CA LEU A 165 21.83 24.43 -4.96
C LEU A 165 22.51 25.68 -4.39
N GLU A 166 23.85 25.68 -4.30
CA GLU A 166 24.64 26.85 -3.86
C GLU A 166 24.50 28.04 -4.82
N GLU A 167 24.47 27.82 -6.14
CA GLU A 167 24.23 28.88 -7.13
C GLU A 167 22.81 29.47 -7.04
N TYR A 168 21.80 28.63 -6.79
CA TYR A 168 20.41 29.07 -6.62
C TYR A 168 20.20 29.88 -5.34
N TRP A 169 20.73 29.44 -4.19
CA TRP A 169 20.64 30.20 -2.94
C TRP A 169 21.31 31.56 -3.04
N LYS A 170 22.46 31.63 -3.74
CA LYS A 170 23.08 32.90 -4.11
C LYS A 170 22.17 33.79 -4.95
N LYS A 171 21.48 33.23 -5.94
CA LYS A 171 20.58 33.97 -6.84
C LYS A 171 19.35 34.53 -6.11
N GLU A 172 18.76 33.75 -5.22
CA GLU A 172 17.55 34.13 -4.49
C GLU A 172 17.83 34.90 -3.18
N GLY A 173 19.11 35.18 -2.87
CA GLY A 173 19.51 35.92 -1.69
C GLY A 173 19.23 35.20 -0.36
N ILE A 174 19.06 33.87 -0.41
CA ILE A 174 18.81 33.03 0.75
C ILE A 174 20.17 32.68 1.35
N ARG A 175 20.39 33.07 2.61
CA ARG A 175 21.67 32.92 3.31
C ARG A 175 21.83 31.56 3.97
#